data_AF-A0A5N6KL81-F1
#
_entry.id   AF-A0A5N6KL81-F1
#
_cell.length_a   1.000
_cell.length_b   1.000
_cell.length_c   1.000
_cell.angle_alpha   90.00
_cell.angle_beta   90.00
_cell.angle_gamma   90.00
#
_symmetry.space_group_name_H-M   'P 1'
#
loop_
_entity.id
_entity.type
_entity.pdbx_description
1 polymer ?
#
loop_
_entity_poly.entity_id
_entity_poly.type
_entity_poly.pdbx_seq_one_letter_code
_entity_poly.pdbx_strand_id
1 'polypeptide(L)'
;MAIKRSIILFVYLGSPETSVYTLTEGVPVADPTTSLRLNTFGLGGLMLFQDTQLIETLAHFARERIPERLDFGGLLESAEAEKLAGSNPDHHKLDLFNAIECGEFPSWTASVQVLELKDAESFRWNIFDMTKIWPHTDVPSRPFGKMTLNKNPTNFFADIEQAAFSPSNMVPGIAPSADPVLQARLSSYPDAARYRLGTNYQQLKSNEPHCSVYAPYQRDGLSSINGNYGSDPNYVRSSFGPLAPVTCKVQTVHDIQHELWSGKLTVFTSEVVDDDFENLVRNVAGDLANVKGERVRREAIEIFRRVDEDLAIRIERKIAELSTQ
;
A
#
# COMPACT_ATOMS: atom_id res chain seq x y z
N MET A 1 17.54 -66.03 -19.32
CA MET A 1 16.78 -65.55 -18.15
C MET A 1 16.82 -64.02 -18.19
N ALA A 2 15.87 -63.38 -18.87
CA ALA A 2 15.89 -61.93 -19.11
C ALA A 2 14.72 -61.29 -18.36
N ILE A 3 15.03 -60.51 -17.32
CA ILE A 3 14.05 -59.79 -16.51
C ILE A 3 13.62 -58.56 -17.31
N LYS A 4 12.43 -58.61 -17.93
CA LYS A 4 11.77 -57.43 -18.50
C LYS A 4 11.30 -56.54 -17.35
N ARG A 5 11.95 -55.39 -17.15
CA ARG A 5 11.44 -54.31 -16.30
C ARG A 5 10.42 -53.51 -17.12
N SER A 6 9.15 -53.71 -16.87
CA SER A 6 8.07 -52.86 -17.40
C SER A 6 7.96 -51.63 -16.51
N ILE A 7 8.29 -50.46 -17.04
CA ILE A 7 7.94 -49.17 -16.46
C ILE A 7 6.50 -48.89 -16.88
N ILE A 8 5.58 -48.84 -15.93
CA ILE A 8 4.18 -48.48 -16.18
C ILE A 8 4.07 -46.96 -16.04
N LEU A 9 3.85 -46.28 -17.16
CA LEU A 9 3.58 -44.84 -17.22
C LEU A 9 2.05 -44.66 -17.23
N PHE A 10 1.47 -44.21 -16.12
CA PHE A 10 0.07 -43.78 -16.10
C PHE A 10 -0.01 -42.33 -16.55
N VAL A 11 -0.47 -42.10 -17.78
CA VAL A 11 -0.84 -40.77 -18.28
C VAL A 11 -2.34 -40.61 -18.05
N TYR A 12 -2.73 -39.77 -17.09
CA TYR A 12 -4.13 -39.43 -16.86
C TYR A 12 -4.51 -38.27 -17.78
N LEU A 13 -5.20 -38.58 -18.88
CA LEU A 13 -5.80 -37.60 -19.79
C LEU A 13 -7.29 -37.49 -19.45
N GLY A 14 -7.65 -36.56 -18.56
CA GLY A 14 -9.05 -36.25 -18.25
C GLY A 14 -9.17 -35.24 -17.13
N SER A 15 -9.81 -34.09 -17.42
CA SER A 15 -10.24 -33.11 -16.41
C SER A 15 -11.45 -33.68 -15.67
N PRO A 16 -11.38 -33.93 -14.34
CA PRO A 16 -12.55 -34.30 -13.56
C PRO A 16 -13.30 -33.04 -13.13
N GLU A 17 -14.64 -33.12 -13.04
CA GLU A 17 -15.51 -32.10 -12.43
C GLU A 17 -15.22 -31.87 -10.94
N THR A 18 -14.37 -32.70 -10.33
CA THR A 18 -13.88 -32.59 -8.95
C THR A 18 -12.39 -32.23 -8.95
N SER A 19 -12.03 -31.12 -8.29
CA SER A 19 -10.64 -30.71 -8.11
C SER A 19 -9.83 -31.81 -7.40
N VAL A 20 -8.81 -32.34 -8.08
CA VAL A 20 -7.88 -33.33 -7.53
C VAL A 20 -6.69 -32.58 -6.93
N TYR A 21 -6.25 -32.98 -5.73
CA TYR A 21 -5.05 -32.41 -5.11
C TYR A 21 -3.80 -32.82 -5.92
N THR A 22 -2.98 -31.84 -6.29
CA THR A 22 -1.76 -32.04 -7.06
C THR A 22 -0.58 -31.32 -6.41
N LEU A 23 0.63 -31.76 -6.75
CA LEU A 23 1.83 -30.94 -6.60
C LEU A 23 1.78 -29.74 -7.56
N THR A 24 2.65 -28.75 -7.37
CA THR A 24 2.75 -27.56 -8.24
C THR A 24 3.06 -27.92 -9.69
N GLU A 25 3.77 -29.03 -9.92
CA GLU A 25 4.04 -29.58 -11.26
C GLU A 25 2.84 -30.33 -11.89
N GLY A 26 1.68 -30.34 -11.22
CA GLY A 26 0.45 -30.96 -11.72
C GLY A 26 0.35 -32.47 -11.51
N VAL A 27 1.25 -33.09 -10.73
CA VAL A 27 1.20 -34.52 -10.41
C VAL A 27 0.15 -34.80 -9.33
N PRO A 28 -0.86 -35.67 -9.58
CA PRO A 28 -1.88 -36.01 -8.58
C PRO A 28 -1.30 -36.72 -7.36
N VAL A 29 -1.78 -36.36 -6.18
CA VAL A 29 -1.40 -36.96 -4.90
C VAL A 29 -2.66 -37.49 -4.21
N ALA A 30 -2.59 -38.71 -3.69
CA ALA A 30 -3.73 -39.39 -3.11
C ALA A 30 -4.20 -38.77 -1.78
N ASP A 31 -3.29 -38.25 -0.94
CA ASP A 31 -3.62 -37.64 0.34
C ASP A 31 -2.65 -36.49 0.70
N PRO A 32 -3.14 -35.24 0.85
CA PRO A 32 -2.31 -34.08 1.17
C PRO A 32 -1.68 -34.11 2.57
N THR A 33 -2.17 -34.98 3.47
CA THR A 33 -1.73 -35.03 4.88
C THR A 33 -0.63 -36.05 5.13
N THR A 34 -0.26 -36.83 4.12
CA THR A 34 0.70 -37.92 4.25
C THR A 34 2.13 -37.43 4.04
N SER A 35 3.07 -38.12 4.71
CA SER A 35 4.52 -37.97 4.46
C SER A 35 5.12 -39.36 4.28
N LEU A 36 6.07 -39.48 3.36
CA LEU A 36 6.80 -40.71 3.11
C LEU A 36 7.80 -40.95 4.24
N ARG A 37 7.58 -42.03 4.99
CA ARG A 37 8.42 -42.42 6.12
C ARG A 37 8.91 -43.84 5.94
N LEU A 38 10.16 -44.09 6.32
CA LEU A 38 10.67 -45.43 6.53
C LEU A 38 10.22 -45.91 7.90
N ASN A 39 9.43 -46.98 7.93
CA ASN A 39 8.98 -47.56 9.19
C ASN A 39 10.14 -48.28 9.90
N THR A 40 10.63 -47.70 10.98
CA THR A 40 11.60 -48.31 11.89
C THR A 40 10.85 -48.99 13.02
N PHE A 41 10.96 -50.31 13.12
CA PHE A 41 10.26 -51.13 14.12
C PHE A 41 10.44 -50.58 15.55
N GLY A 42 9.40 -49.92 16.08
CA GLY A 42 9.29 -49.54 17.50
C GLY A 42 9.81 -48.16 17.92
N LEU A 43 10.46 -47.41 17.04
CA LEU A 43 10.94 -46.04 17.29
C LEU A 43 10.55 -45.22 16.07
N GLY A 44 9.66 -44.23 16.22
CA GLY A 44 8.96 -43.50 15.14
C GLY A 44 9.73 -43.33 13.82
N GLY A 45 9.04 -43.53 12.70
CA GLY A 45 9.65 -43.61 11.36
C GLY A 45 10.42 -42.37 10.92
N LEU A 46 11.54 -42.59 10.22
CA LEU A 46 12.36 -41.54 9.62
C LEU A 46 11.70 -41.00 8.34
N MET A 47 11.63 -39.68 8.19
CA MET A 47 11.14 -39.06 6.94
C MET A 47 12.15 -39.25 5.82
N LEU A 48 11.64 -39.51 4.61
CA LEU A 48 12.47 -39.69 3.43
C LEU A 48 12.70 -38.36 2.74
N PHE A 49 13.95 -38.06 2.38
CA PHE A 49 14.28 -36.84 1.62
C PHE A 49 13.68 -36.85 0.19
N GLN A 50 13.25 -38.01 -0.31
CA GLN A 50 12.57 -38.11 -1.61
C GLN A 50 11.09 -37.70 -1.54
N ASP A 51 10.58 -37.32 -0.37
CA ASP A 51 9.22 -36.80 -0.20
C ASP A 51 9.09 -35.39 -0.78
N THR A 52 8.84 -35.33 -2.09
CA THR A 52 8.71 -34.07 -2.81
C THR A 52 7.49 -33.27 -2.35
N GLN A 53 6.40 -33.93 -1.94
CA GLN A 53 5.19 -33.27 -1.43
C GLN A 53 5.49 -32.47 -0.16
N LEU A 54 6.14 -33.11 0.83
CA LEU A 54 6.47 -32.45 2.08
C LEU A 54 7.48 -31.33 1.88
N ILE A 55 8.52 -31.56 1.07
CA ILE A 55 9.56 -30.56 0.78
C ILE A 55 8.95 -29.33 0.11
N GLU A 56 8.10 -29.52 -0.89
CA GLU A 56 7.46 -28.44 -1.62
C GLU A 56 6.53 -27.62 -0.71
N THR A 57 5.69 -28.29 0.08
CA THR A 57 4.77 -27.64 1.01
C THR A 57 5.52 -26.79 2.04
N LEU A 58 6.60 -27.33 2.63
CA LEU A 58 7.43 -26.59 3.59
C LEU A 58 8.20 -25.45 2.92
N ALA A 59 8.70 -25.66 1.70
CA ALA A 59 9.44 -24.65 0.95
C ALA A 59 8.56 -23.45 0.57
N HIS A 60 7.29 -23.70 0.21
CA HIS A 60 6.31 -22.66 -0.08
C HIS A 60 5.88 -21.93 1.19
N PHE A 61 5.50 -22.67 2.24
CA PHE A 61 5.10 -22.09 3.54
C PHE A 61 6.18 -21.17 4.12
N ALA A 62 7.46 -21.60 4.06
CA ALA A 62 8.58 -20.80 4.54
C ALA A 62 8.81 -19.48 3.76
N ARG A 63 8.16 -19.29 2.61
CA ARG A 63 8.32 -18.14 1.71
C ARG A 63 7.03 -17.38 1.43
N GLU A 64 5.95 -17.70 2.15
CA GLU A 64 4.65 -17.04 1.97
C GLU A 64 4.70 -15.57 2.39
N ARG A 65 5.50 -15.23 3.40
CA ARG A 65 5.58 -13.85 3.90
C ARG A 65 6.41 -12.96 2.99
N ILE A 66 5.80 -11.86 2.57
CA ILE A 66 6.47 -10.71 1.96
C ILE A 66 6.66 -9.59 3.01
N PRO A 67 7.61 -8.67 2.83
CA PRO A 67 7.78 -7.54 3.76
C PRO A 67 6.50 -6.71 3.89
N GLU A 68 6.13 -6.40 5.14
CA GLU A 68 4.90 -5.67 5.51
C GLU A 68 4.99 -4.17 5.20
N ARG A 69 3.81 -3.52 5.14
CA ARG A 69 3.68 -2.06 5.05
C ARG A 69 3.26 -1.47 6.39
N LEU A 70 3.50 -0.16 6.55
CA LEU A 70 3.04 0.62 7.69
C LEU A 70 1.68 1.23 7.36
N ASP A 71 0.69 0.97 8.22
CA ASP A 71 -0.73 1.29 8.00
C ASP A 71 -1.15 2.67 8.55
N PHE A 72 -2.28 3.17 8.06
CA PHE A 72 -2.98 4.37 8.52
C PHE A 72 -4.38 4.00 9.03
N GLY A 73 -4.76 4.49 10.22
CA GLY A 73 -6.02 4.16 10.89
C GLY A 73 -7.01 5.33 10.99
N GLY A 74 -8.29 5.01 11.17
CA GLY A 74 -9.38 5.97 11.41
C GLY A 74 -9.38 6.57 12.83
N LEU A 75 -10.28 7.52 13.07
CA LEU A 75 -10.40 8.25 14.33
C LEU A 75 -11.31 7.48 15.31
N LEU A 76 -10.75 7.04 16.43
CA LEU A 76 -11.46 6.45 17.58
C LEU A 76 -11.07 7.23 18.84
N GLU A 77 -11.97 7.27 19.83
CA GLU A 77 -11.64 7.77 21.17
C GLU A 77 -10.53 6.92 21.80
N SER A 78 -9.59 7.55 22.51
CA SER A 78 -8.34 6.89 22.97
C SER A 78 -8.60 5.61 23.79
N ALA A 79 -9.54 5.67 24.75
CA ALA A 79 -9.88 4.51 25.58
C ALA A 79 -10.60 3.38 24.79
N GLU A 80 -11.39 3.75 23.79
CA GLU A 80 -12.06 2.78 22.92
C GLU A 80 -11.07 2.14 21.96
N ALA A 81 -10.16 2.93 21.40
CA ALA A 81 -9.07 2.48 20.54
C ALA A 81 -8.18 1.46 21.26
N GLU A 82 -7.80 1.71 22.52
CA GLU A 82 -6.99 0.78 23.32
C GLU A 82 -7.73 -0.54 23.57
N LYS A 83 -9.01 -0.47 23.92
CA LYS A 83 -9.85 -1.65 24.12
C LYS A 83 -9.99 -2.46 22.84
N LEU A 84 -10.24 -1.80 21.71
CA LEU A 84 -10.39 -2.45 20.40
C LEU A 84 -9.06 -3.03 19.92
N ALA A 85 -7.94 -2.35 20.13
CA ALA A 85 -6.62 -2.88 19.81
C ALA A 85 -6.33 -4.22 20.52
N GLY A 86 -6.79 -4.38 21.77
CA GLY A 86 -6.65 -5.63 22.52
C GLY A 86 -7.71 -6.69 22.20
N SER A 87 -8.97 -6.29 21.98
CA SER A 87 -10.09 -7.23 21.81
C SER A 87 -10.34 -7.65 20.37
N ASN A 88 -10.09 -6.76 19.41
CA ASN A 88 -10.26 -7.00 17.97
C ASN A 88 -9.29 -6.13 17.16
N PRO A 89 -8.03 -6.58 16.98
CA PRO A 89 -7.01 -5.80 16.27
C PRO A 89 -7.33 -5.57 14.79
N ASP A 90 -8.22 -6.39 14.20
CA ASP A 90 -8.66 -6.27 12.81
C ASP A 90 -10.03 -5.56 12.67
N HIS A 91 -10.45 -4.80 13.69
CA HIS A 91 -11.78 -4.18 13.75
C HIS A 91 -12.16 -3.43 12.46
N HIS A 92 -11.30 -2.54 11.95
CA HIS A 92 -11.59 -1.78 10.73
C HIS A 92 -11.62 -2.63 9.46
N LYS A 93 -10.80 -3.70 9.39
CA LYS A 93 -10.82 -4.62 8.25
C LYS A 93 -12.14 -5.40 8.22
N LEU A 94 -12.56 -5.88 9.39
CA LEU A 94 -13.80 -6.62 9.56
C LEU A 94 -15.03 -5.74 9.30
N ASP A 95 -15.01 -4.49 9.78
CA ASP A 95 -16.07 -3.52 9.54
C ASP A 95 -16.29 -3.27 8.04
N LEU A 96 -15.23 -2.92 7.32
CA LEU A 96 -15.31 -2.68 5.87
C LEU A 96 -15.74 -3.94 5.10
N PHE A 97 -15.18 -5.10 5.46
CA PHE A 97 -15.52 -6.36 4.81
C PHE A 97 -17.01 -6.68 5.00
N ASN A 98 -17.50 -6.59 6.23
CA ASN A 98 -18.89 -6.88 6.57
C ASN A 98 -19.86 -5.88 5.95
N ALA A 99 -19.52 -4.58 5.93
CA ALA A 99 -20.35 -3.56 5.28
C ALA A 99 -20.58 -3.90 3.81
N ILE A 100 -19.53 -4.29 3.09
CA ILE A 100 -19.64 -4.69 1.68
C ILE A 100 -20.42 -6.01 1.52
N GLU A 101 -20.18 -7.01 2.38
CA GLU A 101 -20.95 -8.28 2.35
C GLU A 101 -22.46 -8.06 2.60
N CYS A 102 -22.80 -7.13 3.50
CA CYS A 102 -24.18 -6.77 3.81
C CYS A 102 -24.84 -5.87 2.74
N GLY A 103 -24.12 -5.48 1.69
CA GLY A 103 -24.61 -4.57 0.66
C GLY A 103 -24.64 -3.10 1.06
N GLU A 104 -24.04 -2.75 2.20
CA GLU A 104 -23.87 -1.39 2.70
C GLU A 104 -22.59 -0.78 2.12
N PHE A 105 -22.67 -0.31 0.87
CA PHE A 105 -21.49 0.16 0.15
C PHE A 105 -21.06 1.57 0.58
N PRO A 106 -19.87 1.73 1.21
CA PRO A 106 -19.41 3.05 1.61
C PRO A 106 -19.04 3.87 0.37
N SER A 107 -19.30 5.18 0.44
CA SER A 107 -19.12 6.07 -0.70
C SER A 107 -18.60 7.46 -0.31
N TRP A 108 -17.77 8.03 -1.18
CA TRP A 108 -17.12 9.32 -1.00
C TRP A 108 -17.37 10.23 -2.20
N THR A 109 -17.62 11.51 -1.94
CA THR A 109 -17.67 12.53 -2.99
C THR A 109 -16.25 12.97 -3.31
N ALA A 110 -15.84 12.83 -4.57
CA ALA A 110 -14.56 13.28 -5.05
C ALA A 110 -14.65 14.74 -5.49
N SER A 111 -13.82 15.59 -4.89
CA SER A 111 -13.78 17.03 -5.15
C SER A 111 -12.35 17.52 -5.34
N VAL A 112 -12.18 18.64 -6.04
CA VAL A 112 -10.88 19.25 -6.33
C VAL A 112 -10.90 20.75 -6.06
N GLN A 113 -9.80 21.28 -5.52
CA GLN A 113 -9.54 22.71 -5.43
C GLN A 113 -8.71 23.14 -6.65
N VAL A 114 -9.11 24.24 -7.29
CA VAL A 114 -8.45 24.74 -8.51
C VAL A 114 -7.98 26.16 -8.26
N LEU A 115 -6.67 26.39 -8.42
CA LEU A 115 -6.03 27.69 -8.30
C LEU A 115 -5.42 28.07 -9.66
N GLU A 116 -5.65 29.29 -10.12
CA GLU A 116 -5.03 29.79 -11.35
C GLU A 116 -3.55 30.11 -11.12
N LEU A 117 -2.73 30.00 -12.17
CA LEU A 117 -1.27 30.19 -12.07
C LEU A 117 -0.86 31.56 -11.51
N LYS A 118 -1.56 32.62 -11.92
CA LYS A 118 -1.33 33.98 -11.43
C LYS A 118 -1.61 34.13 -9.93
N ASP A 119 -2.59 33.39 -9.42
CA ASP A 119 -3.02 33.50 -8.02
C ASP A 119 -2.10 32.67 -7.12
N ALA A 120 -1.54 31.58 -7.66
CA ALA A 120 -0.56 30.72 -6.99
C ALA A 120 0.72 31.46 -6.56
N GLU A 121 1.24 32.37 -7.38
CA GLU A 121 2.43 33.17 -7.04
C GLU A 121 2.15 34.16 -5.92
N SER A 122 0.96 34.75 -5.90
CA SER A 122 0.57 35.75 -4.89
C SER A 122 -0.04 35.14 -3.62
N PHE A 123 -0.13 33.81 -3.54
CA PHE A 123 -0.83 33.14 -2.46
C PHE A 123 -0.11 33.37 -1.11
N ARG A 124 -0.90 33.45 -0.02
CA ARG A 124 -0.43 33.81 1.33
C ARG A 124 0.75 32.97 1.81
N TRP A 125 0.81 31.70 1.43
CA TRP A 125 1.88 30.76 1.75
C TRP A 125 2.25 29.92 0.53
N ASN A 126 3.37 29.21 0.63
CA ASN A 126 3.84 28.33 -0.42
C ASN A 126 2.78 27.26 -0.74
N ILE A 127 2.28 27.25 -1.97
CA ILE A 127 1.30 26.28 -2.46
C ILE A 127 1.84 24.85 -2.57
N PHE A 128 3.17 24.68 -2.57
CA PHE A 128 3.87 23.40 -2.59
C PHE A 128 4.31 22.93 -1.20
N ASP A 129 3.96 23.67 -0.14
CA ASP A 129 4.18 23.24 1.24
C ASP A 129 3.04 22.33 1.68
N MET A 130 3.31 21.02 1.74
CA MET A 130 2.34 20.00 2.17
C MET A 130 1.78 20.23 3.59
N THR A 131 2.45 21.04 4.43
CA THR A 131 1.99 21.35 5.79
C THR A 131 0.88 22.41 5.82
N LYS A 132 0.49 22.94 4.66
CA LYS A 132 -0.56 23.95 4.52
C LYS A 132 -1.74 23.37 3.76
N ILE A 133 -2.94 23.70 4.22
CA ILE A 133 -4.15 23.51 3.43
C ILE A 133 -4.47 24.80 2.68
N TRP A 134 -5.23 24.68 1.60
CA TRP A 134 -5.86 25.86 0.99
C TRP A 134 -7.22 26.06 1.66
N PRO A 135 -7.43 27.16 2.39
CA PRO A 135 -8.69 27.38 3.09
C PRO A 135 -9.86 27.28 2.11
N HIS A 136 -10.89 26.54 2.48
CA HIS A 136 -12.07 26.35 1.61
C HIS A 136 -12.84 27.65 1.35
N THR A 137 -12.64 28.67 2.20
CA THR A 137 -13.14 30.04 1.99
C THR A 137 -12.47 30.72 0.80
N ASP A 138 -11.18 30.48 0.60
CA ASP A 138 -10.35 31.18 -0.39
C ASP A 138 -10.35 30.40 -1.71
N VAL A 139 -10.24 29.08 -1.63
CA VAL A 139 -10.27 28.18 -2.79
C VAL A 139 -11.39 27.14 -2.58
N PRO A 140 -12.60 27.37 -3.11
CA PRO A 140 -13.72 26.47 -2.88
C PRO A 140 -13.49 25.10 -3.54
N SER A 141 -13.91 24.05 -2.84
CA SER A 141 -13.86 22.67 -3.34
C SER A 141 -14.94 22.44 -4.40
N ARG A 142 -14.57 21.83 -5.54
CA ARG A 142 -15.46 21.57 -6.67
C ARG A 142 -15.68 20.07 -6.81
N PRO A 143 -16.89 19.54 -6.59
CA PRO A 143 -17.17 18.12 -6.76
C PRO A 143 -17.10 17.73 -8.24
N PHE A 144 -16.48 16.60 -8.54
CA PHE A 144 -16.36 16.08 -9.91
C PHE A 144 -16.81 14.61 -10.04
N GLY A 145 -17.00 13.88 -8.93
CA GLY A 145 -17.40 12.49 -8.99
C GLY A 145 -17.78 11.89 -7.65
N LYS A 146 -18.11 10.59 -7.68
CA LYS A 146 -18.40 9.77 -6.51
C LYS A 146 -17.66 8.44 -6.63
N MET A 147 -16.92 8.07 -5.58
CA MET A 147 -16.27 6.77 -5.44
C MET A 147 -17.13 5.89 -4.52
N THR A 148 -17.29 4.62 -4.86
CA THR A 148 -18.08 3.67 -4.06
C THR A 148 -17.36 2.32 -4.04
N LEU A 149 -17.16 1.76 -2.85
CA LEU A 149 -16.56 0.43 -2.70
C LEU A 149 -17.69 -0.59 -2.61
N ASN A 150 -17.76 -1.51 -3.56
CA ASN A 150 -18.91 -2.41 -3.73
C ASN A 150 -18.53 -3.88 -3.91
N LYS A 151 -17.26 -4.23 -3.71
CA LYS A 151 -16.76 -5.59 -3.90
C LYS A 151 -15.58 -5.87 -2.99
N ASN A 152 -15.68 -6.97 -2.24
CA ASN A 152 -14.58 -7.49 -1.42
C ASN A 152 -13.51 -8.18 -2.27
N PRO A 153 -12.25 -8.20 -1.82
CA PRO A 153 -11.19 -8.95 -2.48
C PRO A 153 -11.52 -10.45 -2.49
N THR A 154 -11.13 -11.14 -3.56
CA THR A 154 -11.29 -12.60 -3.65
C THR A 154 -10.18 -13.34 -2.91
N ASN A 155 -8.98 -12.75 -2.90
CA ASN A 155 -7.85 -13.23 -2.14
C ASN A 155 -7.11 -12.02 -1.55
N PHE A 156 -7.11 -11.91 -0.22
CA PHE A 156 -6.51 -10.76 0.47
C PHE A 156 -5.02 -10.57 0.12
N PHE A 157 -4.25 -11.65 0.04
CA PHE A 157 -2.82 -11.56 -0.26
C PHE A 157 -2.56 -11.08 -1.70
N ALA A 158 -3.24 -11.67 -2.68
CA ALA A 158 -3.05 -11.32 -4.09
C ALA A 158 -3.64 -9.95 -4.45
N ASP A 159 -4.82 -9.63 -3.91
CA ASP A 159 -5.58 -8.44 -4.29
C ASP A 159 -5.19 -7.20 -3.47
N ILE A 160 -4.85 -7.36 -2.18
CA ILE A 160 -4.58 -6.25 -1.25
C ILE A 160 -3.10 -6.16 -0.91
N GLU A 161 -2.50 -7.22 -0.35
CA GLU A 161 -1.09 -7.17 0.08
C GLU A 161 -0.14 -6.95 -1.11
N GLN A 162 -0.42 -7.57 -2.25
CA GLN A 162 0.38 -7.40 -3.47
C GLN A 162 0.04 -6.14 -4.28
N ALA A 163 -0.99 -5.38 -3.91
CA ALA A 163 -1.30 -4.12 -4.60
C ALA A 163 -0.16 -3.10 -4.42
N ALA A 164 0.21 -2.42 -5.49
CA ALA A 164 1.34 -1.49 -5.54
C ALA A 164 0.90 -0.11 -6.05
N PHE A 165 0.48 0.74 -5.12
CA PHE A 165 0.17 2.13 -5.42
C PHE A 165 1.45 2.95 -5.52
N SER A 166 1.48 3.89 -6.48
CA SER A 166 2.57 4.85 -6.61
C SER A 166 2.05 6.17 -7.18
N PRO A 167 2.42 7.33 -6.60
CA PRO A 167 2.12 8.63 -7.20
C PRO A 167 2.74 8.81 -8.59
N SER A 168 3.77 8.05 -8.95
CA SER A 168 4.38 8.07 -10.29
C SER A 168 3.46 7.53 -11.40
N ASN A 169 2.40 6.81 -11.04
CA ASN A 169 1.48 6.19 -12.00
C ASN A 169 0.44 7.21 -12.50
N MET A 170 0.91 8.29 -13.13
CA MET A 170 0.06 9.36 -13.64
C MET A 170 -0.40 9.08 -15.07
N VAL A 171 -1.60 9.55 -15.39
CA VAL A 171 -2.18 9.51 -16.74
C VAL A 171 -2.05 10.87 -17.42
N PRO A 172 -2.04 10.94 -18.77
CA PRO A 172 -2.01 12.22 -19.48
C PRO A 172 -3.09 13.19 -18.98
N GLY A 173 -2.67 14.41 -18.64
CA GLY A 173 -3.53 15.44 -18.04
C GLY A 173 -3.32 15.62 -16.52
N ILE A 174 -2.61 14.71 -15.85
CA ILE A 174 -2.21 14.83 -14.45
C ILE A 174 -0.67 14.82 -14.40
N ALA A 175 -0.09 15.77 -13.67
CA ALA A 175 1.35 15.94 -13.55
C ALA A 175 1.73 16.27 -12.10
N PRO A 176 2.97 15.96 -11.66
CA PRO A 176 3.41 16.30 -10.31
C PRO A 176 3.63 17.81 -10.18
N SER A 177 3.35 18.33 -8.98
CA SER A 177 3.74 19.68 -8.59
C SER A 177 5.20 19.71 -8.09
N ALA A 178 5.74 20.91 -7.85
CA ALA A 178 7.07 21.10 -7.28
C ALA A 178 7.14 20.87 -5.74
N ASP A 179 6.14 20.21 -5.15
CA ASP A 179 6.17 19.82 -3.74
C ASP A 179 7.36 18.85 -3.51
N PRO A 180 8.34 19.21 -2.66
CA PRO A 180 9.55 18.41 -2.48
C PRO A 180 9.26 17.00 -1.92
N VAL A 181 8.18 16.84 -1.16
CA VAL A 181 7.80 15.53 -0.62
C VAL A 181 7.03 14.72 -1.64
N LEU A 182 6.20 15.34 -2.47
CA LEU A 182 5.65 14.64 -3.64
C LEU A 182 6.78 14.15 -4.55
N GLN A 183 7.77 15.00 -4.86
CA GLN A 183 8.93 14.66 -5.70
C GLN A 183 9.69 13.45 -5.15
N ALA A 184 9.94 13.39 -3.85
CA ALA A 184 10.56 12.22 -3.22
C ALA A 184 9.69 10.95 -3.35
N ARG A 185 8.36 11.08 -3.20
CA ARG A 185 7.42 9.95 -3.30
C ARG A 185 7.32 9.37 -4.71
N LEU A 186 7.57 10.17 -5.75
CA LEU A 186 7.61 9.67 -7.14
C LEU A 186 8.65 8.56 -7.34
N SER A 187 9.77 8.62 -6.62
CA SER A 187 10.83 7.60 -6.68
C SER A 187 10.67 6.53 -5.61
N SER A 188 10.24 6.89 -4.40
CA SER A 188 10.25 5.98 -3.24
C SER A 188 9.30 4.79 -3.39
N TYR A 189 8.07 5.02 -3.84
CA TYR A 189 7.07 3.96 -3.97
C TYR A 189 7.45 2.88 -5.01
N PRO A 190 7.85 3.22 -6.24
CA PRO A 190 8.24 2.19 -7.21
C PRO A 190 9.54 1.49 -6.81
N ASP A 191 10.45 2.16 -6.09
CA ASP A 191 11.64 1.53 -5.53
C ASP A 191 11.30 0.47 -4.48
N ALA A 192 10.48 0.85 -3.48
CA ALA A 192 10.00 -0.07 -2.45
C ALA A 192 9.20 -1.25 -3.05
N ALA A 193 8.38 -1.01 -4.08
CA ALA A 193 7.64 -2.06 -4.76
C ALA A 193 8.55 -3.09 -5.44
N ARG A 194 9.66 -2.66 -6.07
CA ARG A 194 10.64 -3.57 -6.69
C ARG A 194 11.32 -4.47 -5.66
N TYR A 195 11.65 -3.94 -4.49
CA TYR A 195 12.22 -4.75 -3.41
C TYR A 195 11.19 -5.72 -2.82
N ARG A 196 9.98 -5.23 -2.54
CA ARG A 196 8.95 -5.99 -1.82
C ARG A 196 8.28 -7.08 -2.66
N LEU A 197 8.01 -6.80 -3.93
CA LEU A 197 7.26 -7.69 -4.83
C LEU A 197 8.09 -8.26 -5.98
N GLY A 198 9.28 -7.71 -6.20
CA GLY A 198 10.14 -8.06 -7.33
C GLY A 198 10.04 -7.09 -8.50
N THR A 199 10.98 -7.21 -9.43
CA THR A 199 11.14 -6.32 -10.59
C THR A 199 9.88 -6.25 -11.46
N ASN A 200 9.16 -7.37 -11.57
CA ASN A 200 7.99 -7.54 -12.44
C ASN A 200 6.64 -7.36 -11.73
N TYR A 201 6.59 -6.65 -10.59
CA TYR A 201 5.35 -6.48 -9.80
C TYR A 201 4.16 -5.90 -10.58
N GLN A 202 4.41 -5.15 -11.66
CA GLN A 202 3.39 -4.60 -12.55
C GLN A 202 2.66 -5.68 -13.39
N GLN A 203 3.22 -6.89 -13.48
CA GLN A 203 2.60 -8.04 -14.15
C GLN A 203 1.59 -8.79 -13.24
N LEU A 204 1.54 -8.48 -11.94
CA LEU A 204 0.58 -9.07 -11.01
C LEU A 204 -0.83 -8.58 -11.33
N LYS A 205 -1.84 -9.44 -11.16
CA LYS A 205 -3.24 -9.12 -11.52
C LYS A 205 -3.81 -7.90 -10.81
N SER A 206 -3.40 -7.63 -9.58
CA SER A 206 -3.80 -6.43 -8.83
C SER A 206 -3.14 -5.14 -9.33
N ASN A 207 -2.07 -5.24 -10.11
CA ASN A 207 -1.27 -4.09 -10.58
C ASN A 207 -1.30 -3.92 -12.10
N GLU A 208 -1.76 -4.92 -12.86
CA GLU A 208 -1.76 -4.87 -14.32
C GLU A 208 -2.72 -3.76 -14.79
N PRO A 209 -2.30 -2.89 -15.72
CA PRO A 209 -3.22 -1.93 -16.30
C PRO A 209 -4.22 -2.65 -17.22
N HIS A 210 -5.43 -2.10 -17.32
CA HIS A 210 -6.45 -2.62 -18.24
C HIS A 210 -6.14 -2.36 -19.72
N CYS A 211 -5.25 -1.42 -20.02
CA CYS A 211 -4.82 -1.13 -21.38
C CYS A 211 -3.60 -2.00 -21.77
N SER A 212 -3.44 -2.23 -23.08
CA SER A 212 -2.28 -2.96 -23.58
C SER A 212 -0.97 -2.20 -23.28
N VAL A 213 -0.02 -2.89 -22.66
CA VAL A 213 1.30 -2.35 -22.36
C VAL A 213 2.28 -2.76 -23.44
N TYR A 214 3.01 -1.78 -23.99
CA TYR A 214 4.12 -2.02 -24.90
C TYR A 214 5.37 -1.27 -24.42
N ALA A 215 6.17 -1.93 -23.59
CA ALA A 215 7.43 -1.42 -23.06
C ALA A 215 8.58 -2.37 -23.41
N PRO A 216 9.01 -2.43 -24.69
CA PRO A 216 9.94 -3.46 -25.18
C PRO A 216 11.33 -3.40 -24.55
N TYR A 217 11.69 -2.29 -23.89
CA TYR A 217 12.94 -2.10 -23.17
C TYR A 217 12.91 -2.66 -21.73
N GLN A 218 11.73 -2.96 -21.18
CA GLN A 218 11.58 -3.63 -19.89
C GLN A 218 11.38 -5.11 -20.13
N ARG A 219 12.45 -5.88 -19.99
CA ARG A 219 12.48 -7.32 -20.23
C ARG A 219 13.11 -8.07 -19.06
N ASP A 220 12.88 -9.38 -19.06
CA ASP A 220 13.46 -10.33 -18.12
C ASP A 220 13.09 -9.99 -16.67
N GLY A 221 14.03 -10.15 -15.73
CA GLY A 221 13.80 -10.00 -14.31
C GLY A 221 13.16 -11.23 -13.66
N LEU A 222 13.26 -11.30 -12.33
CA LEU A 222 12.68 -12.42 -11.57
C LEU A 222 11.16 -12.49 -11.81
N SER A 223 10.67 -13.72 -12.00
CA SER A 223 9.24 -14.02 -12.17
C SER A 223 8.54 -13.25 -13.31
N SER A 224 9.19 -13.10 -14.47
CA SER A 224 8.53 -12.61 -15.69
C SER A 224 7.56 -13.65 -16.25
N ILE A 225 6.29 -13.27 -16.41
CA ILE A 225 5.19 -14.18 -16.81
C ILE A 225 4.41 -13.71 -18.06
N ASN A 226 4.70 -12.50 -18.56
CA ASN A 226 4.00 -11.91 -19.71
C ASN A 226 4.54 -12.35 -21.10
N GLY A 227 5.36 -13.39 -21.17
CA GLY A 227 5.99 -13.85 -22.41
C GLY A 227 7.15 -13.00 -22.93
N ASN A 228 7.56 -11.96 -22.17
CA ASN A 228 8.77 -11.17 -22.41
C ASN A 228 8.90 -10.58 -23.84
N TYR A 229 7.75 -10.25 -24.46
CA TYR A 229 7.63 -9.74 -25.83
C TYR A 229 8.26 -10.64 -26.92
N GLY A 230 8.52 -11.91 -26.65
CA GLY A 230 9.03 -12.87 -27.65
C GLY A 230 10.26 -12.36 -28.42
N SER A 231 10.23 -12.48 -29.75
CA SER A 231 11.32 -12.09 -30.65
C SER A 231 11.38 -10.60 -30.97
N ASP A 232 10.53 -9.75 -30.38
CA ASP A 232 10.57 -8.32 -30.66
C ASP A 232 11.95 -7.74 -30.29
N PRO A 233 12.39 -6.66 -30.92
CA PRO A 233 13.57 -5.91 -30.49
C PRO A 233 13.40 -5.37 -29.06
N ASN A 234 14.49 -5.34 -28.28
CA ASN A 234 14.52 -4.79 -26.91
C ASN A 234 14.86 -3.27 -26.86
N TYR A 235 14.71 -2.57 -27.98
CA TYR A 235 14.97 -1.14 -28.13
C TYR A 235 13.86 -0.48 -28.94
N VAL A 236 13.63 0.82 -28.68
CA VAL A 236 12.57 1.60 -29.34
C VAL A 236 13.03 2.08 -30.71
N ARG A 237 12.08 2.30 -31.64
CA ARG A 237 12.32 2.80 -33.02
C ARG A 237 13.12 1.85 -33.90
N SER A 238 12.95 0.54 -33.69
CA SER A 238 13.47 -0.44 -34.63
C SER A 238 12.79 -0.31 -36.00
N SER A 239 13.55 -0.53 -37.08
CA SER A 239 13.00 -0.64 -38.43
C SER A 239 12.11 -1.86 -38.62
N PHE A 240 12.14 -2.82 -37.68
CA PHE A 240 11.39 -4.07 -37.75
C PHE A 240 9.89 -3.94 -37.44
N GLY A 241 9.42 -2.82 -36.87
CA GLY A 241 8.01 -2.63 -36.55
C GLY A 241 7.59 -1.15 -36.50
N PRO A 242 6.57 -0.71 -37.26
CA PRO A 242 6.09 0.65 -37.19
C PRO A 242 5.38 0.89 -35.85
N LEU A 243 5.82 1.91 -35.11
CA LEU A 243 5.09 2.42 -33.94
C LEU A 243 4.04 3.41 -34.40
N ALA A 244 2.80 3.23 -33.94
CA ALA A 244 1.76 4.22 -34.16
C ALA A 244 2.17 5.53 -33.46
N PRO A 245 2.10 6.70 -34.14
CA PRO A 245 2.35 7.97 -33.51
C PRO A 245 1.27 8.23 -32.45
N VAL A 246 1.68 8.48 -31.22
CA VAL A 246 0.75 8.89 -30.16
C VAL A 246 0.30 10.32 -30.47
N THR A 247 -0.98 10.52 -30.81
CA THR A 247 -1.62 11.84 -31.00
C THR A 247 -1.90 12.56 -29.67
N CYS A 248 -1.13 12.29 -28.63
CA CYS A 248 -1.12 13.10 -27.43
C CYS A 248 -0.33 14.37 -27.76
N LYS A 249 -0.95 15.55 -27.62
CA LYS A 249 -0.19 16.80 -27.60
C LYS A 249 0.72 16.73 -26.36
N VAL A 250 1.96 16.31 -26.55
CA VAL A 250 3.00 16.45 -25.52
C VAL A 250 3.13 17.95 -25.32
N GLN A 251 2.51 18.45 -24.25
CA GLN A 251 2.75 19.81 -23.81
C GLN A 251 4.19 19.79 -23.29
N THR A 252 5.14 20.22 -24.12
CA THR A 252 6.46 20.57 -23.63
C THR A 252 6.26 21.75 -22.70
N VAL A 253 6.21 21.47 -21.40
CA VAL A 253 6.18 22.51 -20.36
C VAL A 253 7.55 23.18 -20.40
N HIS A 254 7.66 24.24 -21.18
CA HIS A 254 8.89 25.02 -21.35
C HIS A 254 9.08 26.07 -20.25
N ASP A 255 8.09 26.26 -19.38
CA ASP A 255 8.13 27.25 -18.30
C ASP A 255 8.22 26.56 -16.93
N ILE A 256 9.44 26.42 -16.42
CA ILE A 256 9.79 25.87 -15.09
C ILE A 256 9.84 27.01 -14.05
N GLN A 257 9.09 28.10 -14.27
CA GLN A 257 9.18 29.29 -13.40
C GLN A 257 8.72 29.00 -11.96
N HIS A 258 7.88 27.99 -11.75
CA HIS A 258 7.36 27.62 -10.43
C HIS A 258 8.33 26.86 -9.52
N GLU A 259 9.52 26.44 -9.98
CA GLU A 259 10.50 25.73 -9.12
C GLU A 259 11.35 26.67 -8.24
N LEU A 260 11.28 27.98 -8.47
CA LEU A 260 12.01 29.00 -7.71
C LEU A 260 11.04 29.81 -6.86
N TRP A 261 10.72 29.35 -5.65
CA TRP A 261 9.95 30.17 -4.70
C TRP A 261 10.55 30.17 -3.30
N SER A 262 10.72 31.38 -2.74
CA SER A 262 11.15 31.61 -1.36
C SER A 262 9.93 31.66 -0.43
N GLY A 263 9.61 30.55 0.24
CA GLY A 263 8.47 30.47 1.15
C GLY A 263 8.69 31.21 2.48
N LYS A 264 7.65 31.87 2.99
CA LYS A 264 7.52 32.32 4.38
C LYS A 264 6.61 31.36 5.14
N LEU A 265 7.06 30.88 6.29
CA LEU A 265 6.31 29.98 7.17
C LEU A 265 5.11 30.70 7.77
N THR A 266 3.90 30.14 7.70
CA THR A 266 2.73 30.60 8.48
C THR A 266 2.03 29.39 9.11
N VAL A 267 1.52 29.54 10.33
CA VAL A 267 1.53 28.40 11.26
C VAL A 267 0.20 27.62 11.36
N PHE A 268 -1.00 28.16 11.02
CA PHE A 268 -2.26 27.43 11.30
C PHE A 268 -3.40 27.66 10.30
N THR A 269 -4.29 26.66 10.15
CA THR A 269 -5.41 26.70 9.17
C THR A 269 -6.68 25.92 9.55
N SER A 270 -6.83 25.34 10.74
CA SER A 270 -8.08 24.63 11.11
C SER A 270 -8.77 25.30 12.29
N GLU A 271 -10.08 25.53 12.15
CA GLU A 271 -10.97 25.80 13.28
C GLU A 271 -11.31 24.45 13.94
N VAL A 272 -11.02 24.35 15.23
CA VAL A 272 -11.23 23.15 16.06
C VAL A 272 -12.40 23.44 17.00
N VAL A 273 -13.31 22.48 17.17
CA VAL A 273 -14.51 22.63 18.01
C VAL A 273 -14.16 22.36 19.49
N ASP A 274 -14.91 22.90 20.44
CA ASP A 274 -14.62 22.81 21.88
C ASP A 274 -14.46 21.36 22.40
N ASP A 275 -15.27 20.41 21.88
CA ASP A 275 -15.20 18.98 22.24
C ASP A 275 -13.89 18.31 21.75
N ASP A 276 -13.36 18.73 20.60
CA ASP A 276 -12.08 18.23 20.07
C ASP A 276 -10.90 18.67 20.96
N PHE A 277 -11.04 19.81 21.64
CA PHE A 277 -9.98 20.37 22.49
C PHE A 277 -9.79 19.55 23.77
N GLU A 278 -10.86 19.04 24.38
CA GLU A 278 -10.74 18.20 25.58
C GLU A 278 -10.05 16.86 25.27
N ASN A 279 -10.42 16.24 24.16
CA ASN A 279 -9.79 15.01 23.69
C ASN A 279 -8.33 15.21 23.30
N LEU A 280 -8.02 16.31 22.60
CA LEU A 280 -6.64 16.67 22.24
C LEU A 280 -5.77 16.83 23.49
N VAL A 281 -6.21 17.63 24.47
CA VAL A 281 -5.46 17.86 25.72
C VAL A 281 -5.25 16.54 26.47
N ARG A 282 -6.30 15.71 26.59
CA ARG A 282 -6.22 14.42 27.27
C ARG A 282 -5.24 13.48 26.59
N ASN A 283 -5.30 13.36 25.27
CA ASN A 283 -4.45 12.45 24.49
C ASN A 283 -2.98 12.91 24.54
N VAL A 284 -2.72 14.19 24.26
CA VAL A 284 -1.35 14.76 24.30
C VAL A 284 -0.75 14.67 25.71
N ALA A 285 -1.54 14.99 26.74
CA ALA A 285 -1.08 14.87 28.13
C ALA A 285 -0.81 13.41 28.52
N GLY A 286 -1.64 12.47 28.07
CA GLY A 286 -1.44 11.03 28.29
C GLY A 286 -0.11 10.54 27.70
N ASP A 287 0.19 10.91 26.47
CA ASP A 287 1.45 10.54 25.80
C ASP A 287 2.66 11.21 26.46
N LEU A 288 2.58 12.52 26.74
CA LEU A 288 3.67 13.27 27.36
C LEU A 288 3.94 12.87 28.82
N ALA A 289 2.94 12.39 29.55
CA ALA A 289 3.12 11.86 30.90
C ALA A 289 4.02 10.61 30.92
N ASN A 290 4.01 9.80 29.86
CA ASN A 290 4.86 8.62 29.71
C ASN A 290 6.31 8.95 29.31
N VAL A 291 6.59 10.18 28.88
CA VAL A 291 7.94 10.61 28.46
C VAL A 291 8.84 10.75 29.69
N LYS A 292 9.84 9.88 29.82
CA LYS A 292 10.78 9.86 30.96
C LYS A 292 11.74 11.06 31.01
N GLY A 293 12.04 11.67 29.86
CA GLY A 293 12.96 12.79 29.76
C GLY A 293 12.28 14.13 30.06
N GLU A 294 12.56 14.72 31.22
CA GLU A 294 11.99 16.02 31.62
C GLU A 294 12.28 17.12 30.60
N ARG A 295 13.50 17.14 30.05
CA ARG A 295 13.89 18.09 29.00
C ARG A 295 13.00 17.96 27.75
N VAL A 296 12.76 16.74 27.29
CA VAL A 296 11.95 16.46 26.09
C VAL A 296 10.51 16.88 26.32
N ARG A 297 9.96 16.55 27.50
CA ARG A 297 8.60 16.94 27.90
C ARG A 297 8.45 18.47 27.90
N ARG A 298 9.39 19.20 28.50
CA ARG A 298 9.37 20.66 28.54
C ARG A 298 9.49 21.28 27.14
N GLU A 299 10.41 20.79 26.31
CA GLU A 299 10.57 21.29 24.94
C GLU A 299 9.34 21.00 24.08
N ALA A 300 8.67 19.85 24.26
CA ALA A 300 7.43 19.52 23.56
C ALA A 300 6.28 20.46 23.95
N ILE A 301 6.12 20.75 25.24
CA ILE A 301 5.11 21.69 25.74
C ILE A 301 5.38 23.11 25.21
N GLU A 302 6.65 23.52 25.12
CA GLU A 302 7.03 24.80 24.55
C GLU A 302 6.65 24.93 23.08
N ILE A 303 6.60 23.83 22.32
CA ILE A 303 6.08 23.83 20.94
C ILE A 303 4.58 24.15 20.95
N PHE A 304 3.80 23.52 21.83
CA PHE A 304 2.37 23.83 21.97
C PHE A 304 2.13 25.25 22.46
N ARG A 305 2.99 25.79 23.32
CA ARG A 305 2.92 27.18 23.79
C ARG A 305 3.05 28.19 22.64
N ARG A 306 3.86 27.88 21.63
CA ARG A 306 3.97 28.68 20.40
C ARG A 306 2.73 28.60 19.51
N VAL A 307 1.91 27.57 19.68
CA VAL A 307 0.63 27.40 18.98
C VAL A 307 -0.45 28.20 19.68
N ASP A 308 -0.67 27.91 20.95
CA ASP A 308 -1.67 28.54 21.80
C ASP A 308 -1.25 28.42 23.29
N GLU A 309 -1.26 29.54 24.00
CA GLU A 309 -0.78 29.59 25.38
C GLU A 309 -1.74 28.87 26.35
N ASP A 310 -3.06 28.97 26.15
CA ASP A 310 -4.06 28.31 26.99
C ASP A 310 -4.01 26.79 26.81
N LEU A 311 -3.86 26.32 25.57
CA LEU A 311 -3.65 24.90 25.25
C LEU A 311 -2.46 24.32 26.00
N ALA A 312 -1.32 25.02 25.98
CA ALA A 312 -0.12 24.58 26.66
C ALA A 312 -0.31 24.49 28.18
N ILE A 313 -0.94 25.50 28.79
CA ILE A 313 -1.25 25.51 30.23
C ILE A 313 -2.18 24.33 30.59
N ARG A 314 -3.20 24.07 29.76
CA ARG A 314 -4.13 22.95 29.98
C ARG A 314 -3.43 21.60 29.88
N ILE A 315 -2.51 21.42 28.94
CA ILE A 315 -1.67 20.22 28.81
C ILE A 315 -0.76 20.06 30.04
N GLU A 316 -0.05 21.12 30.45
CA GLU A 316 0.81 21.11 31.64
C GLU A 316 0.05 20.69 32.90
N ARG A 317 -1.12 21.31 33.13
CA ARG A 317 -1.98 20.97 34.26
C ARG A 317 -2.40 19.50 34.21
N LYS A 318 -2.80 19.01 33.03
CA LYS A 318 -3.27 17.62 32.88
C LYS A 318 -2.15 16.61 33.10
N ILE A 319 -0.92 16.90 32.66
CA ILE A 319 0.25 16.05 32.93
C ILE A 319 0.54 15.99 34.44
N ALA A 320 0.42 17.12 35.15
CA ALA A 320 0.61 17.15 36.60
C ALA A 320 -0.44 16.31 37.33
N GLU A 321 -1.70 16.37 36.91
CA GLU A 321 -2.79 15.51 37.43
C GLU A 321 -2.47 14.02 37.24
N LEU A 322 -2.02 13.61 36.05
CA LEU A 322 -1.68 12.22 35.72
C LEU A 322 -0.41 11.72 36.41
N SER A 323 0.54 12.60 36.73
CA SER A 323 1.78 12.24 37.42
C SER A 323 1.60 12.06 38.93
N THR A 324 0.44 12.46 39.47
CA THR A 324 0.12 12.36 40.91
C THR A 324 -0.71 11.11 41.24
N GLN A 325 -1.22 10.43 40.21
CA GLN A 325 -1.94 9.15 40.30
C GLN A 325 -0.96 7.96 40.15
#